data_AF-A0A0G9KQ48-F1
#
_entry.id   AF-A0A0G9KQ48-F1
#
_cell.length_a   1.000
_cell.length_b   1.000
_cell.length_c   1.000
_cell.angle_alpha   90.00
_cell.angle_beta   90.00
_cell.angle_gamma   90.00
#
_symmetry.space_group_name_H-M   'P 1'
#
loop_
_entity.id
_entity.type
_entity.pdbx_description
1 polymer ?
#
loop_
_entity_poly.entity_id
_entity_poly.type
_entity_poly.pdbx_seq_one_letter_code
_entity_poly.pdbx_strand_id
1 'polypeptide(L)'
;MLKLLIIFIFSISLYGSNLKIASYNVENFFDLSYDKSEYNEFIPNNNSLWNQKNFNVKLNNLIKVIDDINADIIGLQEIENKDLMQLLQKKLPKYKYFSFIKYPDSAVGLGFLSKVEIKNSSSIDVKFTDKLFRPILETTFIYENVEFKIFNNHWPSKAAAENYRIKYAKTLQDRLLKLPKDYDYILLGDFNSNYNEFETFKKDLKLNLTSGVTGINHVLNTIIDDHFITYDDILKEEKKVHYNLWLDIKTSERFSTKFKNQNNTPDNIILSSSLFDNKNLTYIKKSFEVFKPNYLYENGEVKRWKMTQDRNIKIHKGEGFSDHLPIFAKFSINENITKNNPQVEENLSTISSLYKKEKLIEPIFLNDVIVIYKDDEKAIIKKENDRAIYVYQNVKDLKLGYSYNLQINQIYDFFGLKEVKDFFISKENKEIKNYKDLYLDASNIDIFDFKYENEVITNLTGIVKNGKLYINENKFIKLFAKDKNILPKDNEKIRILNAQLGSYKGNMQIILHQLSDYKVEK
;
A
#
# COMPACT_ATOMS: atom_id res chain seq x y z
N MET A 1 -54.75 -42.74 -4.35
CA MET A 1 -53.46 -42.63 -3.63
C MET A 1 -52.40 -42.13 -4.60
N LEU A 2 -52.15 -40.82 -4.62
CA LEU A 2 -51.16 -40.20 -5.49
C LEU A 2 -49.82 -40.15 -4.72
N LYS A 3 -48.83 -40.96 -5.13
CA LYS A 3 -47.49 -40.94 -4.55
C LYS A 3 -46.76 -39.70 -5.09
N LEU A 4 -46.57 -38.69 -4.24
CA LEU A 4 -45.65 -37.59 -4.51
C LEU A 4 -44.22 -38.12 -4.39
N LEU A 5 -43.50 -38.16 -5.51
CA LEU A 5 -42.05 -38.40 -5.53
C LEU A 5 -41.36 -37.07 -5.25
N ILE A 6 -40.92 -36.86 -4.00
CA ILE A 6 -40.09 -35.70 -3.63
C ILE A 6 -38.67 -35.99 -4.12
N ILE A 7 -38.29 -35.39 -5.25
CA ILE A 7 -36.91 -35.35 -5.73
C ILE A 7 -36.18 -34.30 -4.89
N PHE A 8 -35.33 -34.76 -3.96
CA PHE A 8 -34.33 -33.91 -3.30
C PHE A 8 -33.26 -33.55 -4.33
N ILE A 9 -33.39 -32.36 -4.92
CA ILE A 9 -32.30 -31.75 -5.69
C ILE A 9 -31.27 -31.29 -4.65
N PHE A 10 -30.24 -32.12 -4.42
CA PHE A 10 -29.02 -31.67 -3.79
C PHE A 10 -28.35 -30.68 -4.76
N SER A 11 -28.53 -29.39 -4.51
CA SER A 11 -27.71 -28.35 -5.12
C SER A 11 -26.28 -28.52 -4.60
N ILE A 12 -25.49 -29.36 -5.29
CA ILE A 12 -24.04 -29.36 -5.13
C ILE A 12 -23.59 -28.00 -5.63
N SER A 13 -23.47 -27.06 -4.70
CA SER A 13 -22.73 -25.83 -4.95
C SER A 13 -21.29 -26.28 -5.11
N LEU A 14 -20.85 -26.44 -6.37
CA LEU A 14 -19.43 -26.53 -6.70
C LEU A 14 -18.82 -25.19 -6.27
N TYR A 15 -18.41 -25.10 -5.01
CA TYR A 15 -17.56 -24.01 -4.55
C TYR A 15 -16.27 -24.14 -5.34
N GLY A 16 -16.08 -23.22 -6.30
CA GLY A 16 -14.80 -23.07 -6.95
C GLY A 16 -13.71 -22.92 -5.90
N SER A 17 -12.63 -23.67 -6.06
CA SER A 17 -11.50 -23.63 -5.15
C SER A 17 -10.79 -22.28 -5.35
N ASN A 18 -10.84 -21.44 -4.33
CA ASN A 18 -10.15 -20.16 -4.36
C ASN A 18 -8.68 -20.37 -3.97
N LEU A 19 -7.76 -19.91 -4.81
CA LEU A 19 -6.33 -19.94 -4.56
C LEU A 19 -5.90 -18.69 -3.79
N LYS A 20 -5.34 -18.84 -2.59
CA LYS A 20 -4.74 -17.75 -1.82
C LYS A 20 -3.23 -17.68 -2.06
N ILE A 21 -2.76 -16.56 -2.61
CA ILE A 21 -1.33 -16.32 -2.89
C ILE A 21 -0.84 -15.17 -1.99
N ALA A 22 0.28 -15.38 -1.29
CA ALA A 22 0.85 -14.42 -0.34
C ALA A 22 2.32 -14.08 -0.64
N SER A 23 2.78 -12.95 -0.09
CA SER A 23 4.18 -12.55 -0.03
C SER A 23 4.54 -12.13 1.39
N TYR A 24 5.75 -12.49 1.84
CA TYR A 24 6.25 -12.09 3.16
C TYR A 24 7.78 -11.98 3.20
N ASN A 25 8.29 -10.76 3.40
CA ASN A 25 9.68 -10.55 3.81
C ASN A 25 9.80 -10.89 5.30
N VAL A 26 10.65 -11.86 5.64
CA VAL A 26 10.72 -12.43 6.99
C VAL A 26 11.66 -11.67 7.94
N GLU A 27 12.25 -10.57 7.49
CA GLU A 27 13.30 -9.80 8.18
C GLU A 27 14.44 -10.76 8.62
N ASN A 28 15.21 -11.25 7.64
CA ASN A 28 16.39 -12.07 7.82
C ASN A 28 16.18 -13.37 8.63
N PHE A 29 16.04 -14.49 7.92
CA PHE A 29 16.04 -15.82 8.52
C PHE A 29 17.32 -16.58 8.13
N PHE A 30 18.22 -16.66 9.10
CA PHE A 30 19.53 -17.33 9.02
C PHE A 30 19.52 -18.65 9.79
N ASP A 31 20.41 -19.56 9.46
CA ASP A 31 20.66 -20.79 10.20
C ASP A 31 21.75 -20.56 11.27
N LEU A 32 22.38 -21.64 11.75
CA LEU A 32 23.45 -21.58 12.75
C LEU A 32 24.80 -22.07 12.21
N SER A 33 24.93 -22.08 10.89
CA SER A 33 26.15 -22.38 10.13
C SER A 33 26.84 -21.07 9.74
N TYR A 34 28.17 -21.08 9.62
CA TYR A 34 28.92 -19.91 9.19
C TYR A 34 29.51 -20.15 7.80
N ASP A 35 28.92 -19.52 6.80
CA ASP A 35 29.26 -19.64 5.38
C ASP A 35 29.94 -18.37 4.83
N LYS A 36 30.25 -17.38 5.68
CA LYS A 36 30.92 -16.10 5.38
C LYS A 36 30.08 -15.11 4.57
N SER A 37 28.82 -15.42 4.30
CA SER A 37 27.89 -14.53 3.60
C SER A 37 26.99 -13.74 4.55
N GLU A 38 27.05 -14.04 5.84
CA GLU A 38 26.12 -13.56 6.86
C GLU A 38 26.34 -12.07 7.15
N TYR A 39 25.27 -11.40 7.57
CA TYR A 39 25.44 -10.11 8.24
C TYR A 39 26.08 -10.33 9.61
N ASN A 40 26.89 -9.36 10.04
CA ASN A 40 27.67 -9.47 11.28
C ASN A 40 26.83 -9.89 12.49
N GLU A 41 25.60 -9.41 12.58
CA GLU A 41 24.70 -9.73 13.68
C GLU A 41 24.12 -11.16 13.65
N PHE A 42 24.10 -11.81 12.48
CA PHE A 42 23.60 -13.18 12.29
C PHE A 42 24.72 -14.22 12.24
N ILE A 43 25.99 -13.84 12.48
CA ILE A 43 27.08 -14.82 12.63
C ILE A 43 26.80 -15.68 13.88
N PRO A 44 26.74 -17.02 13.76
CA PRO A 44 26.35 -17.89 14.87
C PRO A 44 27.26 -17.78 16.09
N ASN A 45 26.64 -17.75 17.28
CA ASN A 45 27.28 -17.78 18.60
C ASN A 45 28.31 -16.65 18.85
N ASN A 46 28.19 -15.52 18.16
CA ASN A 46 29.02 -14.34 18.41
C ASN A 46 28.38 -13.40 19.47
N ASN A 47 28.98 -12.21 19.64
CA ASN A 47 28.51 -11.19 20.60
C ASN A 47 27.11 -10.61 20.29
N SER A 48 26.56 -10.86 19.10
CA SER A 48 25.20 -10.48 18.75
C SER A 48 24.15 -11.45 19.29
N LEU A 49 24.56 -12.60 19.84
CA LEU A 49 23.66 -13.63 20.39
C LEU A 49 22.74 -14.27 19.35
N TRP A 50 23.15 -14.36 18.08
CA TRP A 50 22.48 -15.26 17.15
C TRP A 50 22.85 -16.71 17.51
N ASN A 51 22.00 -17.36 18.30
CA ASN A 51 22.25 -18.69 18.87
C ASN A 51 20.99 -19.55 18.79
N GLN A 52 21.08 -20.82 19.23
CA GLN A 52 19.98 -21.78 19.15
C GLN A 52 18.66 -21.27 19.76
N LYS A 53 18.72 -20.55 20.87
CA LYS A 53 17.52 -19.98 21.51
C LYS A 53 16.85 -18.97 20.59
N ASN A 54 17.59 -18.00 20.07
CA ASN A 54 17.05 -16.93 19.23
C ASN A 54 16.60 -17.45 17.86
N PHE A 55 17.36 -18.39 17.28
CA PHE A 55 16.96 -19.12 16.08
C PHE A 55 15.61 -19.83 16.26
N ASN A 56 15.44 -20.59 17.35
CA ASN A 56 14.19 -21.31 17.63
C ASN A 56 12.99 -20.37 17.77
N VAL A 57 13.16 -19.20 18.42
CA VAL A 57 12.09 -18.20 18.51
C VAL A 57 11.74 -17.67 17.13
N LYS A 58 12.74 -17.26 16.32
CA LYS A 58 12.51 -16.74 14.96
C LYS A 58 11.79 -17.78 14.09
N LEU A 59 12.25 -19.04 14.13
CA LEU A 59 11.62 -20.16 13.40
C LEU A 59 10.16 -20.37 13.83
N ASN A 60 9.88 -20.45 15.14
CA ASN A 60 8.52 -20.68 15.64
C ASN A 60 7.58 -19.52 15.29
N ASN A 61 8.07 -18.28 15.38
CA ASN A 61 7.31 -17.09 15.00
C ASN A 61 6.99 -17.08 13.50
N LEU A 62 7.97 -17.43 12.65
CA LEU A 62 7.77 -17.55 11.21
C LEU A 62 6.77 -18.67 10.86
N ILE A 63 6.90 -19.85 11.48
CA ILE A 63 5.94 -20.97 11.32
C ILE A 63 4.53 -20.50 11.68
N LYS A 64 4.35 -19.82 12.82
CA LYS A 64 3.06 -19.29 13.25
C LYS A 64 2.44 -18.36 12.19
N VAL A 65 3.22 -17.42 11.67
CA VAL A 65 2.74 -16.47 10.65
C VAL A 65 2.31 -17.21 9.39
N ILE A 66 3.16 -18.10 8.86
CA ILE A 66 2.84 -18.85 7.64
C ILE A 66 1.60 -19.73 7.86
N ASP A 67 1.48 -20.38 9.02
CA ASP A 67 0.35 -21.24 9.34
C ASP A 67 -0.97 -20.46 9.43
N ASP A 68 -0.98 -19.32 10.14
CA ASP A 68 -2.15 -18.46 10.32
C ASP A 68 -2.60 -17.77 9.01
N ILE A 69 -1.67 -17.33 8.15
CA ILE A 69 -2.02 -16.81 6.81
C ILE A 69 -2.72 -17.91 5.99
N ASN A 70 -2.21 -19.14 6.13
CA ASN A 70 -2.68 -20.35 5.45
C ASN A 70 -2.78 -20.22 3.92
N ALA A 71 -1.89 -19.44 3.30
CA ALA A 71 -1.84 -19.29 1.85
C ALA A 71 -1.53 -20.62 1.17
N ASP A 72 -2.01 -20.81 -0.05
CA ASP A 72 -1.72 -21.98 -0.87
C ASP A 72 -0.36 -21.86 -1.54
N ILE A 73 0.06 -20.64 -1.86
CA ILE A 73 1.41 -20.31 -2.33
C ILE A 73 1.88 -19.09 -1.54
N ILE A 74 3.08 -19.13 -0.97
CA ILE A 74 3.70 -17.98 -0.30
C ILE A 74 5.12 -17.75 -0.81
N GLY A 75 5.37 -16.54 -1.34
CA GLY A 75 6.70 -16.06 -1.66
C GLY A 75 7.38 -15.48 -0.43
N LEU A 76 8.56 -15.98 -0.10
CA LEU A 76 9.38 -15.53 1.03
C LEU A 76 10.61 -14.79 0.51
N GLN A 77 10.94 -13.68 1.16
CA GLN A 77 12.18 -12.94 0.95
C GLN A 77 13.04 -13.00 2.22
N GLU A 78 14.35 -12.81 2.08
CA GLU A 78 15.32 -12.80 3.18
C GLU A 78 15.56 -14.15 3.88
N ILE A 79 15.54 -15.24 3.10
CA ILE A 79 15.91 -16.59 3.57
C ILE A 79 17.37 -16.87 3.21
N GLU A 80 18.21 -17.24 4.18
CA GLU A 80 19.65 -17.42 3.94
C GLU A 80 19.98 -18.52 2.93
N ASN A 81 19.35 -19.69 3.02
CA ASN A 81 19.73 -20.85 2.21
C ASN A 81 18.56 -21.83 1.98
N LYS A 82 18.83 -22.84 1.15
CA LYS A 82 17.85 -23.87 0.76
C LYS A 82 17.45 -24.77 1.94
N ASP A 83 18.35 -25.03 2.88
CA ASP A 83 18.11 -25.94 4.00
C ASP A 83 17.07 -25.37 4.96
N LEU A 84 17.04 -24.03 5.12
CA LEU A 84 15.96 -23.35 5.84
C LEU A 84 14.60 -23.51 5.16
N MET A 85 14.53 -23.49 3.83
CA MET A 85 13.28 -23.77 3.11
C MET A 85 12.81 -25.21 3.35
N GLN A 86 13.74 -26.18 3.33
CA GLN A 86 13.44 -27.58 3.66
C GLN A 86 12.99 -27.75 5.12
N LEU A 87 13.60 -27.02 6.05
CA LEU A 87 13.21 -27.01 7.45
C LEU A 87 11.78 -26.47 7.62
N LEU A 88 11.45 -25.34 6.98
CA LEU A 88 10.09 -24.79 7.00
C LEU A 88 9.09 -25.79 6.40
N GLN A 89 9.42 -26.41 5.27
CA GLN A 89 8.59 -27.44 4.65
C GLN A 89 8.34 -28.62 5.60
N LYS A 90 9.37 -29.13 6.26
CA LYS A 90 9.26 -30.22 7.25
C LYS A 90 8.39 -29.84 8.44
N LYS A 91 8.43 -28.58 8.88
CA LYS A 91 7.63 -28.06 10.00
C LYS A 91 6.20 -27.70 9.59
N LEU A 92 5.94 -27.47 8.31
CA LEU A 92 4.64 -27.14 7.75
C LEU A 92 4.27 -28.12 6.63
N PRO A 93 3.97 -29.40 6.94
CA PRO A 93 3.82 -30.48 5.95
C PRO A 93 2.67 -30.28 4.94
N LYS A 94 1.77 -29.30 5.17
CA LYS A 94 0.76 -28.87 4.19
C LYS A 94 1.38 -28.29 2.92
N TYR A 95 2.56 -27.67 3.01
CA TYR A 95 3.31 -27.18 1.86
C TYR A 95 4.17 -28.31 1.28
N LYS A 96 3.64 -28.97 0.25
CA LYS A 96 4.28 -30.15 -0.38
C LYS A 96 5.46 -29.79 -1.29
N TYR A 97 5.55 -28.53 -1.72
CA TYR A 97 6.53 -28.07 -2.69
C TYR A 97 7.26 -26.82 -2.18
N PHE A 98 8.52 -26.67 -2.58
CA PHE A 98 9.28 -25.44 -2.38
C PHE A 98 10.22 -25.18 -3.55
N SER A 99 10.61 -23.92 -3.72
CA SER A 99 11.71 -23.50 -4.60
C SER A 99 12.56 -22.45 -3.89
N PHE A 100 13.82 -22.31 -4.28
CA PHE A 100 14.76 -21.38 -3.67
C PHE A 100 15.81 -20.92 -4.67
N ILE A 101 16.22 -19.66 -4.57
CA ILE A 101 17.36 -19.11 -5.32
C ILE A 101 18.13 -18.09 -4.49
N LYS A 102 19.46 -18.09 -4.65
CA LYS A 102 20.39 -17.09 -4.09
C LYS A 102 21.61 -16.98 -4.99
N TYR A 103 22.27 -15.82 -5.01
CA TYR A 103 23.65 -15.75 -5.51
C TYR A 103 24.62 -16.31 -4.47
N PRO A 104 25.73 -16.97 -4.88
CA PRO A 104 26.68 -17.56 -3.93
C PRO A 104 27.12 -16.60 -2.82
N ASP A 105 27.48 -15.37 -3.19
CA ASP A 105 28.02 -14.37 -2.25
C ASP A 105 26.94 -13.52 -1.55
N SER A 106 25.66 -13.74 -1.83
CA SER A 106 24.57 -12.97 -1.20
C SER A 106 24.23 -13.54 0.17
N ALA A 107 23.98 -12.68 1.16
CA ALA A 107 23.58 -13.12 2.50
C ALA A 107 22.27 -13.91 2.49
N VAL A 108 21.28 -13.43 1.72
CA VAL A 108 19.93 -14.00 1.69
C VAL A 108 19.42 -14.13 0.26
N GLY A 109 18.48 -15.06 0.06
CA GLY A 109 17.80 -15.36 -1.19
C GLY A 109 16.29 -15.23 -1.09
N LEU A 110 15.62 -15.85 -2.06
CA LEU A 110 14.17 -15.85 -2.20
C LEU A 110 13.68 -17.28 -2.35
N GLY A 111 12.49 -17.57 -1.83
CA GLY A 111 11.89 -18.89 -1.95
C GLY A 111 10.38 -18.87 -2.08
N PHE A 112 9.81 -20.00 -2.48
CA PHE A 112 8.39 -20.27 -2.38
C PHE A 112 8.15 -21.47 -1.48
N LEU A 113 7.11 -21.42 -0.66
CA LEU A 113 6.46 -22.60 -0.08
C LEU A 113 5.08 -22.74 -0.71
N SER A 114 4.72 -23.96 -1.13
CA SER A 114 3.50 -24.17 -1.91
C SER A 114 2.79 -25.49 -1.56
N LYS A 115 1.46 -25.42 -1.44
CA LYS A 115 0.55 -26.58 -1.44
C LYS A 115 0.25 -27.03 -2.89
N VAL A 116 0.39 -26.11 -3.84
CA VAL A 116 0.21 -26.27 -5.29
C VAL A 116 1.49 -26.76 -5.95
N GLU A 117 1.38 -27.58 -6.99
CA GLU A 117 2.52 -28.13 -7.69
C GLU A 117 3.41 -27.04 -8.31
N ILE A 118 4.73 -27.19 -8.13
CA ILE A 118 5.76 -26.39 -8.82
C ILE A 118 6.26 -27.21 -10.02
N LYS A 119 5.92 -26.76 -11.24
CA LYS A 119 6.37 -27.41 -12.48
C LYS A 119 7.87 -27.20 -12.73
N ASN A 120 8.33 -25.96 -12.54
CA ASN A 120 9.73 -25.58 -12.66
C ASN A 120 10.00 -24.24 -11.96
N SER A 121 11.26 -23.97 -11.68
CA SER A 121 11.74 -22.68 -11.20
C SER A 121 13.04 -22.29 -11.88
N SER A 122 13.26 -20.99 -12.07
CA SER A 122 14.47 -20.45 -12.68
C SER A 122 14.83 -19.10 -12.07
N SER A 123 16.08 -18.70 -12.28
CA SER A 123 16.61 -17.41 -11.83
C SER A 123 16.65 -16.42 -13.00
N ILE A 124 16.23 -15.19 -12.76
CA ILE A 124 16.51 -14.06 -13.67
C ILE A 124 17.61 -13.23 -13.06
N ASP A 125 18.73 -13.16 -13.77
CA ASP A 125 19.93 -12.51 -13.28
C ASP A 125 19.88 -10.98 -13.41
N VAL A 126 20.13 -10.28 -12.31
CA VAL A 126 20.28 -8.83 -12.26
C VAL A 126 21.60 -8.48 -11.57
N LYS A 127 22.68 -8.46 -12.36
CA LYS A 127 24.04 -8.22 -11.87
C LYS A 127 24.44 -6.75 -11.98
N PHE A 128 25.22 -6.27 -11.02
CA PHE A 128 25.82 -4.93 -11.03
C PHE A 128 27.33 -5.07 -10.82
N THR A 129 28.10 -4.12 -11.32
CA THR A 129 29.56 -4.13 -11.23
C THR A 129 30.07 -3.66 -9.87
N ASP A 130 29.26 -2.88 -9.15
CA ASP A 130 29.64 -2.15 -7.94
C ASP A 130 28.94 -2.66 -6.67
N LYS A 131 27.86 -3.43 -6.81
CA LYS A 131 27.04 -3.92 -5.70
C LYS A 131 26.51 -5.32 -5.94
N LEU A 132 26.37 -6.07 -4.86
CA LEU A 132 25.73 -7.39 -4.88
C LEU A 132 24.30 -7.30 -4.33
N PHE A 133 23.34 -7.60 -5.20
CA PHE A 133 21.93 -7.74 -4.86
C PHE A 133 21.47 -9.17 -5.14
N ARG A 134 20.18 -9.42 -5.37
CA ARG A 134 19.59 -10.78 -5.46
C ARG A 134 18.99 -11.05 -6.84
N PRO A 135 18.92 -12.29 -7.34
CA PRO A 135 18.18 -12.59 -8.56
C PRO A 135 16.66 -12.42 -8.33
N ILE A 136 15.88 -12.48 -9.41
CA ILE A 136 14.41 -12.65 -9.33
C ILE A 136 14.11 -14.15 -9.47
N LEU A 137 13.23 -14.68 -8.61
CA LEU A 137 12.80 -16.07 -8.67
C LEU A 137 11.55 -16.19 -9.55
N GLU A 138 11.68 -16.80 -10.72
CA GLU A 138 10.56 -17.14 -11.61
C GLU A 138 10.14 -18.59 -11.34
N THR A 139 8.90 -18.81 -10.90
CA THR A 139 8.36 -20.14 -10.64
C THR A 139 7.06 -20.36 -11.42
N THR A 140 6.95 -21.51 -12.08
CA THR A 140 5.76 -21.95 -12.80
C THR A 140 4.96 -22.91 -11.92
N PHE A 141 3.68 -22.61 -11.71
CA PHE A 141 2.76 -23.40 -10.89
C PHE A 141 1.69 -24.06 -11.76
N ILE A 142 1.18 -25.21 -11.29
CA ILE A 142 0.03 -25.88 -11.89
C ILE A 142 -1.05 -26.02 -10.83
N TYR A 143 -2.21 -25.38 -11.06
CA TYR A 143 -3.39 -25.50 -10.20
C TYR A 143 -4.58 -25.88 -11.06
N GLU A 144 -5.24 -27.00 -10.76
CA GLU A 144 -6.39 -27.53 -11.54
C GLU A 144 -6.17 -27.53 -13.07
N ASN A 145 -4.98 -27.96 -13.51
CA ASN A 145 -4.52 -27.97 -14.92
C ASN A 145 -4.30 -26.59 -15.56
N VAL A 146 -4.47 -25.49 -14.83
CA VAL A 146 -4.08 -24.14 -15.26
C VAL A 146 -2.63 -23.87 -14.87
N GLU A 147 -1.83 -23.49 -15.86
CA GLU A 147 -0.44 -23.07 -15.66
C GLU A 147 -0.35 -21.54 -15.55
N PHE A 148 0.37 -21.06 -14.55
CA PHE A 148 0.67 -19.63 -14.39
C PHE A 148 2.05 -19.44 -13.75
N LYS A 149 2.60 -18.22 -13.86
CA LYS A 149 3.90 -17.87 -13.28
C LYS A 149 3.77 -16.90 -12.11
N ILE A 150 4.66 -17.05 -11.15
CA ILE A 150 4.89 -16.01 -10.14
C ILE A 150 6.36 -15.62 -10.14
N PHE A 151 6.61 -14.32 -10.16
CA PHE A 151 7.93 -13.72 -10.01
C PHE A 151 8.06 -13.18 -8.59
N ASN A 152 8.87 -13.84 -7.76
CA ASN A 152 9.21 -13.37 -6.42
C ASN A 152 10.41 -12.41 -6.50
N ASN A 153 10.21 -11.19 -6.00
CA ASN A 153 11.13 -10.07 -6.09
C ASN A 153 11.65 -9.66 -4.70
N HIS A 154 12.93 -9.28 -4.65
CA HIS A 154 13.53 -8.57 -3.53
C HIS A 154 14.51 -7.53 -4.10
N TRP A 155 14.00 -6.34 -4.41
CA TRP A 155 14.76 -5.29 -5.07
C TRP A 155 15.66 -4.51 -4.09
N PRO A 156 16.68 -3.79 -4.60
CA PRO A 156 17.56 -2.95 -3.78
C PRO A 156 16.79 -1.97 -2.88
N SER A 157 17.12 -1.97 -1.58
CA SER A 157 16.52 -1.06 -0.61
C SER A 157 16.77 0.40 -0.94
N LYS A 158 16.01 1.30 -0.28
CA LYS A 158 16.17 2.76 -0.42
C LYS A 158 17.48 3.30 0.17
N ALA A 159 18.40 2.44 0.61
CA ALA A 159 19.80 2.81 0.80
C ALA A 159 20.54 2.99 -0.55
N ALA A 160 20.02 2.40 -1.63
CA ALA A 160 20.48 2.56 -3.00
C ALA A 160 19.52 3.45 -3.82
N ALA A 161 20.08 4.18 -4.78
CA ALA A 161 19.35 5.05 -5.68
C ALA A 161 18.42 4.27 -6.64
N GLU A 162 17.48 4.96 -7.26
CA GLU A 162 16.43 4.35 -8.07
C GLU A 162 16.93 3.68 -9.34
N ASN A 163 18.08 4.09 -9.87
CA ASN A 163 18.68 3.48 -11.06
C ASN A 163 18.91 1.96 -10.90
N TYR A 164 19.18 1.49 -9.67
CA TYR A 164 19.31 0.05 -9.40
C TYR A 164 17.96 -0.65 -9.52
N ARG A 165 16.89 -0.09 -8.93
CA ARG A 165 15.53 -0.63 -9.05
C ARG A 165 14.97 -0.55 -10.47
N ILE A 166 15.29 0.50 -11.23
CA ILE A 166 14.99 0.58 -12.66
C ILE A 166 15.65 -0.58 -13.43
N LYS A 167 16.89 -0.95 -13.11
CA LYS A 167 17.54 -2.10 -13.79
C LYS A 167 16.78 -3.40 -13.52
N TYR A 168 16.37 -3.64 -12.28
CA TYR A 168 15.49 -4.76 -11.93
C TYR A 168 14.20 -4.74 -12.73
N ALA A 169 13.51 -3.60 -12.73
CA ALA A 169 12.25 -3.44 -13.44
C ALA A 169 12.41 -3.68 -14.95
N LYS A 170 13.49 -3.19 -15.57
CA LYS A 170 13.78 -3.41 -17.00
C LYS A 170 14.03 -4.88 -17.29
N THR A 171 14.89 -5.53 -16.51
CA THR A 171 15.18 -6.97 -16.69
C THR A 171 13.92 -7.81 -16.51
N LEU A 172 13.06 -7.47 -15.55
CA LEU A 172 11.77 -8.12 -15.37
C LEU A 172 10.86 -7.86 -16.58
N GLN A 173 10.68 -6.61 -16.99
CA GLN A 173 9.82 -6.24 -18.13
C GLN A 173 10.28 -6.93 -19.42
N ASP A 174 11.58 -7.01 -19.69
CA ASP A 174 12.15 -7.73 -20.84
C ASP A 174 11.79 -9.22 -20.83
N ARG A 175 11.76 -9.84 -19.64
CA ARG A 175 11.29 -11.22 -19.47
C ARG A 175 9.79 -11.34 -19.69
N LEU A 176 8.99 -10.40 -19.18
CA LEU A 176 7.53 -10.40 -19.32
C LEU A 176 7.09 -10.20 -20.77
N LEU A 177 7.80 -9.38 -21.55
CA LEU A 177 7.54 -9.18 -22.99
C LEU A 177 7.71 -10.45 -23.82
N LYS A 178 8.49 -11.43 -23.34
CA LYS A 178 8.67 -12.74 -23.99
C LYS A 178 7.55 -13.75 -23.66
N LEU A 179 6.71 -13.46 -22.67
CA LEU A 179 5.53 -14.29 -22.38
C LEU A 179 4.40 -13.99 -23.38
N PRO A 180 3.59 -14.99 -23.76
CA PRO A 180 2.36 -14.77 -24.50
C PRO A 180 1.51 -13.65 -23.87
N LYS A 181 0.73 -12.94 -24.71
CA LYS A 181 -0.05 -11.77 -24.25
C LYS A 181 -1.09 -12.16 -23.20
N ASP A 182 -1.66 -13.36 -23.33
CA ASP A 182 -2.70 -13.97 -22.51
C ASP A 182 -2.14 -14.92 -21.42
N TYR A 183 -0.83 -14.97 -21.22
CA TYR A 183 -0.25 -15.82 -20.18
C TYR A 183 -0.43 -15.21 -18.79
N ASP A 184 -0.96 -15.99 -17.85
CA ASP A 184 -1.17 -15.57 -16.46
C ASP A 184 0.13 -15.49 -15.68
N TYR A 185 0.41 -14.30 -15.15
CA TYR A 185 1.52 -14.12 -14.25
C TYR A 185 1.27 -13.06 -13.18
N ILE A 186 1.92 -13.28 -12.04
CA ILE A 186 1.84 -12.43 -10.86
C ILE A 186 3.26 -11.97 -10.52
N LEU A 187 3.45 -10.67 -10.30
CA LEU A 187 4.68 -10.14 -9.72
C LEU A 187 4.41 -9.90 -8.24
N LEU A 188 5.20 -10.50 -7.36
CA LEU A 188 5.07 -10.27 -5.92
C LEU A 188 6.43 -10.18 -5.24
N GLY A 189 6.45 -9.71 -4.01
CA GLY A 189 7.67 -9.61 -3.21
C GLY A 189 7.91 -8.22 -2.66
N ASP A 190 9.11 -8.02 -2.13
CA ASP A 190 9.62 -6.75 -1.66
C ASP A 190 10.28 -5.99 -2.83
N PHE A 191 9.55 -5.07 -3.43
CA PHE A 191 10.06 -4.21 -4.50
C PHE A 191 10.86 -3.02 -3.97
N ASN A 192 10.93 -2.84 -2.64
CA ASN A 192 11.54 -1.69 -1.98
C ASN A 192 11.09 -0.33 -2.57
N SER A 193 9.89 -0.32 -3.16
CA SER A 193 9.26 0.80 -3.85
C SER A 193 7.80 0.84 -3.44
N ASN A 194 7.29 2.01 -3.10
CA ASN A 194 5.89 2.20 -2.81
C ASN A 194 5.05 2.01 -4.08
N TYR A 195 3.78 1.62 -3.93
CA TYR A 195 2.86 1.55 -5.06
C TYR A 195 2.77 2.87 -5.84
N ASN A 196 2.95 4.01 -5.15
CA ASN A 196 3.01 5.36 -5.70
C ASN A 196 4.44 5.95 -5.66
N GLU A 197 5.46 5.13 -5.96
CA GLU A 197 6.86 5.58 -5.89
C GLU A 197 7.08 6.87 -6.71
N PHE A 198 6.51 7.00 -7.90
CA PHE A 198 6.63 8.21 -8.74
C PHE A 198 6.23 9.53 -8.04
N GLU A 199 5.36 9.48 -7.03
CA GLU A 199 5.02 10.64 -6.20
C GLU A 199 5.99 10.79 -5.03
N THR A 200 6.20 9.69 -4.30
CA THR A 200 6.96 9.71 -3.03
C THR A 200 8.46 9.91 -3.22
N PHE A 201 8.95 9.60 -4.42
CA PHE A 201 10.34 9.67 -4.86
C PHE A 201 10.78 11.05 -5.34
N LYS A 202 9.91 11.81 -6.03
CA LYS A 202 10.28 13.05 -6.77
C LYS A 202 11.08 14.06 -5.92
N LYS A 203 10.83 14.09 -4.60
CA LYS A 203 11.47 15.03 -3.65
C LYS A 203 12.72 14.49 -2.95
N ASP A 204 13.08 13.21 -3.13
CA ASP A 204 14.28 12.63 -2.52
C ASP A 204 15.49 12.78 -3.45
N LEU A 205 16.36 13.76 -3.15
CA LEU A 205 17.53 14.07 -3.97
C LEU A 205 18.57 12.93 -4.02
N LYS A 206 18.61 12.04 -3.02
CA LYS A 206 19.56 10.92 -3.00
C LYS A 206 19.08 9.78 -3.90
N LEU A 207 17.77 9.59 -3.96
CA LEU A 207 17.18 8.55 -4.77
C LEU A 207 16.96 9.02 -6.22
N ASN A 208 16.60 10.29 -6.43
CA ASN A 208 16.19 10.88 -7.70
C ASN A 208 17.33 11.22 -8.66
N LEU A 209 18.05 10.18 -9.09
CA LEU A 209 19.06 10.23 -10.15
C LEU A 209 18.50 9.88 -11.54
N THR A 210 17.18 9.73 -11.64
CA THR A 210 16.47 9.17 -12.81
C THR A 210 15.45 10.16 -13.38
N SER A 211 15.53 11.44 -13.00
CA SER A 211 14.62 12.50 -13.44
C SER A 211 13.13 12.18 -13.21
N GLY A 212 12.82 11.57 -12.06
CA GLY A 212 11.45 11.20 -11.68
C GLY A 212 10.96 9.85 -12.22
N VAL A 213 11.70 9.20 -13.12
CA VAL A 213 11.36 7.86 -13.63
C VAL A 213 11.59 6.82 -12.54
N THR A 214 10.64 5.90 -12.37
CA THR A 214 10.68 4.84 -11.35
C THR A 214 10.49 3.46 -11.96
N GLY A 215 11.12 2.45 -11.36
CA GLY A 215 11.05 1.07 -11.81
C GLY A 215 9.63 0.51 -11.69
N ILE A 216 9.03 0.62 -10.50
CA ILE A 216 7.73 0.01 -10.21
C ILE A 216 6.58 0.64 -11.01
N ASN A 217 6.62 1.96 -11.29
CA ASN A 217 5.51 2.61 -11.97
C ASN A 217 5.74 2.74 -13.48
N HIS A 218 6.83 3.39 -13.88
CA HIS A 218 7.06 3.75 -15.28
C HIS A 218 7.59 2.58 -16.12
N VAL A 219 8.42 1.70 -15.54
CA VAL A 219 9.03 0.59 -16.29
C VAL A 219 8.12 -0.64 -16.29
N LEU A 220 7.52 -0.96 -15.15
CA LEU A 220 6.50 -2.02 -15.07
C LEU A 220 5.11 -1.55 -15.49
N ASN A 221 4.95 -0.35 -16.05
CA ASN A 221 3.67 0.15 -16.59
C ASN A 221 2.47 -0.02 -15.63
N THR A 222 2.64 0.32 -14.34
CA THR A 222 1.50 0.43 -13.41
C THR A 222 0.83 1.80 -13.46
N ILE A 223 1.39 2.70 -14.26
CA ILE A 223 0.82 4.00 -14.60
C ILE A 223 0.93 4.23 -16.12
N ILE A 224 0.06 5.08 -16.66
CA ILE A 224 0.18 5.72 -17.96
C ILE A 224 -0.03 7.22 -17.74
N ASP A 225 0.84 8.05 -18.29
CA ASP A 225 0.77 9.52 -18.19
C ASP A 225 0.63 10.06 -16.74
N ASP A 226 1.34 9.43 -15.78
CA ASP A 226 1.26 9.70 -14.35
C ASP A 226 -0.10 9.35 -13.68
N HIS A 227 -0.94 8.54 -14.34
CA HIS A 227 -2.17 7.99 -13.76
C HIS A 227 -2.09 6.49 -13.58
N PHE A 228 -2.60 5.99 -12.45
CA PHE A 228 -2.68 4.56 -12.19
C PHE A 228 -3.55 3.83 -13.21
N ILE A 229 -3.10 2.63 -13.58
CA ILE A 229 -3.93 1.64 -14.28
C ILE A 229 -5.02 1.16 -13.33
N THR A 230 -6.29 1.33 -13.68
CA THR A 230 -7.45 0.85 -12.91
C THR A 230 -8.07 -0.39 -13.55
N TYR A 231 -9.11 -0.94 -12.92
CA TYR A 231 -9.92 -2.02 -13.50
C TYR A 231 -10.52 -1.65 -14.87
N ASP A 232 -10.77 -0.36 -15.09
CA ASP A 232 -11.38 0.11 -16.34
C ASP A 232 -10.37 0.23 -17.47
N ASP A 233 -9.07 0.30 -17.15
CA ASP A 233 -8.00 0.46 -18.12
C ASP A 233 -7.34 -0.87 -18.48
N ILE A 234 -7.17 -1.76 -17.49
CA ILE A 234 -6.26 -2.91 -17.57
C ILE A 234 -6.49 -3.84 -18.79
N LEU A 235 -7.72 -3.93 -19.27
CA LEU A 235 -8.08 -4.71 -20.47
C LEU A 235 -8.16 -3.91 -21.78
N LYS A 236 -8.16 -2.58 -21.70
CA LYS A 236 -8.28 -1.66 -22.85
C LYS A 236 -6.92 -1.26 -23.42
N GLU A 237 -5.87 -1.37 -22.62
CA GLU A 237 -4.52 -0.96 -23.02
C GLU A 237 -3.89 -1.93 -24.02
N GLU A 238 -3.32 -1.37 -25.10
CA GLU A 238 -2.57 -2.16 -26.08
C GLU A 238 -1.22 -2.63 -25.53
N LYS A 239 -0.59 -1.79 -24.70
CA LYS A 239 0.68 -2.06 -24.04
C LYS A 239 0.51 -3.10 -22.93
N LYS A 240 1.59 -3.85 -22.63
CA LYS A 240 1.65 -4.75 -21.48
C LYS A 240 1.75 -3.92 -20.19
N VAL A 241 0.57 -3.59 -19.65
CA VAL A 241 0.34 -2.85 -18.40
C VAL A 241 0.08 -3.78 -17.23
N HIS A 242 0.17 -3.26 -16.01
CA HIS A 242 -0.10 -4.03 -14.81
C HIS A 242 -0.93 -3.27 -13.79
N TYR A 243 -1.75 -4.02 -13.06
CA TYR A 243 -2.56 -3.49 -11.96
C TYR A 243 -1.87 -3.75 -10.63
N ASN A 244 -1.61 -2.71 -9.83
CA ASN A 244 -1.04 -2.85 -8.49
C ASN A 244 -2.16 -2.97 -7.46
N LEU A 245 -2.18 -4.09 -6.70
CA LEU A 245 -3.28 -4.40 -5.77
C LEU A 245 -3.42 -3.44 -4.59
N TRP A 246 -2.43 -2.59 -4.29
CA TRP A 246 -2.61 -1.53 -3.30
C TRP A 246 -3.78 -0.59 -3.61
N LEU A 247 -4.16 -0.45 -4.89
CA LEU A 247 -5.31 0.31 -5.35
C LEU A 247 -6.66 -0.29 -4.90
N ASP A 248 -6.67 -1.50 -4.34
CA ASP A 248 -7.86 -2.08 -3.73
C ASP A 248 -8.13 -1.61 -2.30
N ILE A 249 -7.08 -1.13 -1.63
CA ILE A 249 -7.12 -0.67 -0.24
C ILE A 249 -7.22 0.86 -0.23
N LYS A 250 -7.98 1.41 0.72
CA LYS A 250 -8.03 2.87 0.93
C LYS A 250 -6.65 3.43 1.24
N THR A 251 -6.32 4.62 0.74
CA THR A 251 -4.96 5.18 0.85
C THR A 251 -4.42 5.25 2.28
N SER A 252 -5.27 5.55 3.27
CA SER A 252 -4.89 5.58 4.70
C SER A 252 -4.50 4.22 5.29
N GLU A 253 -4.96 3.13 4.67
CA GLU A 253 -4.74 1.75 5.12
C GLU A 253 -3.63 1.04 4.32
N ARG A 254 -3.10 1.66 3.26
CA ARG A 254 -2.03 1.10 2.42
C ARG A 254 -0.69 1.11 3.17
N PHE A 255 -0.31 -0.03 3.76
CA PHE A 255 1.05 -0.25 4.26
C PHE A 255 1.35 -1.73 4.46
N SER A 256 2.58 -2.13 4.20
CA SER A 256 3.18 -3.36 4.71
C SER A 256 4.30 -3.09 5.71
N THR A 257 4.84 -1.86 5.74
CA THR A 257 5.85 -1.43 6.72
C THR A 257 5.53 -0.04 7.27
N LYS A 258 6.08 0.28 8.44
CA LYS A 258 6.02 1.63 9.01
C LYS A 258 7.42 2.16 9.29
N PHE A 259 7.73 3.32 8.72
CA PHE A 259 8.99 4.02 8.95
C PHE A 259 8.72 5.42 9.50
N LYS A 260 9.22 5.73 10.69
CA LYS A 260 8.94 7.00 11.39
C LYS A 260 7.44 7.33 11.44
N ASN A 261 6.62 6.31 11.75
CA ASN A 261 5.15 6.33 11.77
C ASN A 261 4.47 6.60 10.42
N GLN A 262 5.20 6.66 9.31
CA GLN A 262 4.62 6.78 7.97
C GLN A 262 4.38 5.39 7.38
N ASN A 263 3.25 5.27 6.71
CA ASN A 263 2.88 4.09 5.94
C ASN A 263 3.78 3.97 4.70
N ASN A 264 4.35 2.79 4.48
CA ASN A 264 5.10 2.45 3.27
C ASN A 264 4.63 1.08 2.75
N THR A 265 4.80 0.88 1.45
CA THR A 265 4.30 -0.29 0.69
C THR A 265 5.41 -0.94 -0.14
N PRO A 266 6.57 -1.27 0.46
CA PRO A 266 7.66 -1.92 -0.28
C PRO A 266 7.24 -3.29 -0.83
N ASP A 267 6.38 -4.02 -0.11
CA ASP A 267 5.79 -5.27 -0.56
C ASP A 267 4.63 -4.99 -1.52
N ASN A 268 4.64 -5.61 -2.69
CA ASN A 268 3.60 -5.42 -3.70
C ASN A 268 3.11 -6.76 -4.25
N ILE A 269 1.84 -6.80 -4.69
CA ILE A 269 1.32 -7.81 -5.62
C ILE A 269 0.81 -7.04 -6.83
N ILE A 270 1.39 -7.32 -8.00
CA ILE A 270 1.15 -6.63 -9.26
C ILE A 270 0.71 -7.68 -10.29
N LEU A 271 -0.41 -7.42 -10.96
CA LEU A 271 -1.11 -8.40 -11.79
C LEU A 271 -1.03 -8.06 -13.27
N SER A 272 -0.86 -9.10 -14.10
CA SER A 272 -1.01 -9.01 -15.56
C SER A 272 -2.46 -8.74 -15.97
N SER A 273 -2.66 -8.20 -17.17
CA SER A 273 -4.00 -8.00 -17.74
C SER A 273 -4.78 -9.31 -17.97
N SER A 274 -4.09 -10.43 -18.21
CA SER A 274 -4.73 -11.73 -18.43
C SER A 274 -5.52 -12.21 -17.22
N LEU A 275 -5.10 -11.85 -16.00
CA LEU A 275 -5.80 -12.20 -14.75
C LEU A 275 -7.17 -11.51 -14.58
N PHE A 276 -7.55 -10.64 -15.52
CA PHE A 276 -8.82 -9.90 -15.54
C PHE A 276 -9.76 -10.34 -16.67
N ASP A 277 -9.33 -11.23 -17.57
CA ASP A 277 -10.11 -11.62 -18.74
C ASP A 277 -11.11 -12.76 -18.49
N ASN A 278 -11.10 -13.31 -17.27
CA ASN A 278 -11.94 -14.41 -16.78
C ASN A 278 -11.78 -15.75 -17.53
N LYS A 279 -10.66 -16.01 -18.21
CA LYS A 279 -10.47 -17.26 -18.98
C LYS A 279 -9.78 -18.38 -18.21
N ASN A 280 -8.72 -18.04 -17.48
CA ASN A 280 -7.85 -19.01 -16.79
C ASN A 280 -7.80 -18.66 -15.30
N LEU A 281 -6.62 -18.32 -14.76
CA LEU A 281 -6.52 -17.84 -13.38
C LEU A 281 -7.07 -16.40 -13.34
N THR A 282 -8.09 -16.18 -12.52
CA THR A 282 -8.77 -14.88 -12.44
C THR A 282 -8.57 -14.27 -11.07
N TYR A 283 -8.26 -12.98 -11.01
CA TYR A 283 -8.20 -12.24 -9.76
C TYR A 283 -9.60 -12.01 -9.17
N ILE A 284 -9.79 -12.37 -7.91
CA ILE A 284 -11.01 -12.03 -7.18
C ILE A 284 -10.88 -10.57 -6.74
N LYS A 285 -11.56 -9.66 -7.45
CA LYS A 285 -11.51 -8.22 -7.20
C LYS A 285 -11.72 -7.88 -5.72
N LYS A 286 -10.95 -6.92 -5.19
CA LYS A 286 -11.01 -6.49 -3.77
C LYS A 286 -10.68 -7.59 -2.75
N SER A 287 -10.03 -8.67 -3.17
CA SER A 287 -9.55 -9.72 -2.24
C SER A 287 -8.14 -9.49 -1.69
N PHE A 288 -7.49 -8.37 -2.08
CA PHE A 288 -6.18 -8.01 -1.58
C PHE A 288 -6.26 -7.51 -0.14
N GLU A 289 -5.44 -8.09 0.74
CA GLU A 289 -5.43 -7.78 2.16
C GLU A 289 -4.01 -7.78 2.72
N VAL A 290 -3.80 -6.95 3.75
CA VAL A 290 -2.61 -6.98 4.60
C VAL A 290 -2.91 -7.85 5.81
N PHE A 291 -2.16 -8.94 6.00
CA PHE A 291 -2.30 -9.82 7.15
C PHE A 291 -1.68 -9.17 8.39
N LYS A 292 -2.52 -8.61 9.27
CA LYS A 292 -2.11 -7.80 10.42
C LYS A 292 -2.82 -8.17 11.73
N PRO A 293 -2.78 -9.44 12.18
CA PRO A 293 -3.31 -9.82 13.49
C PRO A 293 -2.57 -9.07 14.61
N ASN A 294 -3.19 -8.97 15.79
CA ASN A 294 -2.67 -8.18 16.93
C ASN A 294 -1.20 -8.51 17.30
N TYR A 295 -0.77 -9.77 17.11
CA TYR A 295 0.61 -10.16 17.40
C TYR A 295 1.65 -9.64 16.37
N LEU A 296 1.22 -9.24 15.16
CA LEU A 296 2.06 -8.59 14.15
C LEU A 296 1.91 -7.07 14.16
N TYR A 297 0.71 -6.57 14.47
CA TYR A 297 0.41 -5.15 14.44
C TYR A 297 -0.61 -4.77 15.51
N GLU A 298 -0.22 -3.89 16.42
CA GLU A 298 -1.09 -3.40 17.50
C GLU A 298 -0.68 -1.98 17.88
N ASN A 299 -1.66 -1.14 18.22
CA ASN A 299 -1.45 0.25 18.68
C ASN A 299 -0.62 1.10 17.70
N GLY A 300 -0.77 0.85 16.40
CA GLY A 300 -0.06 1.62 15.38
C GLY A 300 1.37 1.14 15.08
N GLU A 301 1.85 0.07 15.71
CA GLU A 301 3.22 -0.43 15.60
C GLU A 301 3.28 -1.83 14.97
N VAL A 302 4.20 -2.00 14.01
CA VAL A 302 4.57 -3.33 13.49
C VAL A 302 5.54 -3.99 14.49
N LYS A 303 5.24 -5.22 14.91
CA LYS A 303 6.01 -5.97 15.92
C LYS A 303 7.22 -6.66 15.29
N ARG A 304 8.17 -5.85 14.81
CA ARG A 304 9.44 -6.28 14.19
C ARG A 304 10.31 -7.12 15.11
N TRP A 305 11.26 -7.86 14.53
CA TRP A 305 12.31 -8.52 15.29
C TRP A 305 13.13 -7.49 16.08
N LYS A 306 13.28 -7.70 17.40
CA LYS A 306 13.91 -6.72 18.26
C LYS A 306 15.38 -7.05 18.53
N MET A 307 16.19 -6.01 18.38
CA MET A 307 17.59 -6.00 18.74
C MET A 307 17.86 -4.77 19.61
N THR A 308 18.79 -4.89 20.55
CA THR A 308 19.40 -3.74 21.22
C THR A 308 20.71 -3.39 20.55
N GLN A 309 21.11 -2.13 20.65
CA GLN A 309 22.43 -1.70 20.26
C GLN A 309 23.25 -1.42 21.51
N ASP A 310 24.36 -2.14 21.67
CA ASP A 310 25.40 -1.82 22.65
C ASP A 310 26.66 -1.44 21.89
N ARG A 311 27.05 -0.17 21.99
CA ARG A 311 28.10 0.45 21.17
C ARG A 311 27.83 0.20 19.67
N ASN A 312 28.67 -0.63 19.03
CA ASN A 312 28.58 -0.98 17.60
C ASN A 312 28.07 -2.41 17.36
N ILE A 313 27.57 -3.09 18.40
CA ILE A 313 27.09 -4.47 18.33
C ILE A 313 25.57 -4.46 18.45
N LYS A 314 24.88 -5.07 17.46
CA LYS A 314 23.45 -5.34 17.56
C LYS A 314 23.25 -6.68 18.25
N ILE A 315 22.44 -6.73 19.30
CA ILE A 315 22.23 -7.90 20.14
C ILE A 315 20.78 -8.38 20.01
N HIS A 316 20.59 -9.64 19.61
CA HIS A 316 19.29 -10.29 19.45
C HIS A 316 18.60 -10.50 20.80
N LYS A 317 17.35 -10.03 20.94
CA LYS A 317 16.55 -10.24 22.16
C LYS A 317 15.73 -11.53 22.16
N GLY A 318 15.53 -12.16 21.00
CA GLY A 318 14.67 -13.33 20.89
C GLY A 318 13.19 -12.98 21.01
N GLU A 319 12.76 -11.86 20.44
CA GLU A 319 11.37 -11.40 20.46
C GLU A 319 11.02 -10.64 19.17
N GLY A 320 9.74 -10.69 18.77
CA GLY A 320 9.22 -10.04 17.58
C GLY A 320 9.18 -10.95 16.33
N PHE A 321 8.75 -10.39 15.21
CA PHE A 321 8.49 -11.11 13.96
C PHE A 321 9.33 -10.56 12.80
N SER A 322 8.72 -9.73 11.95
CA SER A 322 9.33 -9.02 10.82
C SER A 322 8.90 -7.55 10.88
N ASP A 323 9.73 -6.63 10.39
CA ASP A 323 9.34 -5.24 10.15
C ASP A 323 8.42 -5.07 8.93
N HIS A 324 8.15 -6.16 8.20
CA HIS A 324 7.14 -6.27 7.17
C HIS A 324 5.89 -7.02 7.66
N LEU A 325 4.74 -6.63 7.15
CA LEU A 325 3.48 -7.34 7.27
C LEU A 325 3.24 -8.16 5.99
N PRO A 326 2.84 -9.44 6.10
CA PRO A 326 2.48 -10.24 4.94
C PRO A 326 1.31 -9.64 4.18
N ILE A 327 1.33 -9.77 2.85
CA ILE A 327 0.22 -9.37 1.98
C ILE A 327 -0.27 -10.58 1.19
N PHE A 328 -1.56 -10.65 0.90
CA PHE A 328 -2.13 -11.74 0.10
C PHE A 328 -3.29 -11.29 -0.79
N ALA A 329 -3.59 -12.11 -1.78
CA ALA A 329 -4.71 -11.96 -2.70
C ALA A 329 -5.33 -13.33 -3.00
N LYS A 330 -6.60 -13.34 -3.45
CA LYS A 330 -7.30 -14.56 -3.82
C LYS A 330 -7.61 -14.59 -5.31
N PHE A 331 -7.56 -15.79 -5.89
CA PHE A 331 -7.76 -16.04 -7.31
C PHE A 331 -8.70 -17.25 -7.50
N SER A 332 -9.33 -17.36 -8.66
CA SER A 332 -10.26 -18.45 -9.00
C SER A 332 -9.99 -18.97 -10.41
N ILE A 333 -10.27 -20.25 -10.65
CA ILE A 333 -10.13 -20.92 -11.97
C ILE A 333 -11.47 -21.06 -12.72
N ASN A 334 -12.61 -20.76 -12.07
CA ASN A 334 -13.92 -20.98 -12.67
C ASN A 334 -14.56 -19.71 -13.25
N GLU A 335 -15.19 -19.87 -14.42
CA GLU A 335 -16.12 -18.91 -15.05
C GLU A 335 -17.33 -18.57 -14.14
N ASN A 336 -17.59 -19.39 -13.11
CA ASN A 336 -18.59 -19.13 -12.07
C ASN A 336 -18.13 -18.07 -11.06
N ILE A 337 -17.50 -16.98 -11.52
CA ILE A 337 -17.69 -15.70 -10.85
C ILE A 337 -19.12 -15.27 -11.18
N THR A 338 -20.07 -15.93 -10.52
CA THR A 338 -21.43 -15.45 -10.38
C THR A 338 -21.33 -14.02 -9.88
N LYS A 339 -21.60 -13.05 -10.77
CA LYS A 339 -22.26 -11.76 -10.52
C LYS A 339 -22.15 -11.18 -9.09
N ASN A 340 -20.99 -11.25 -8.48
CA ASN A 340 -20.54 -10.32 -7.47
C ASN A 340 -19.81 -9.22 -8.23
N ASN A 341 -20.46 -8.69 -9.28
CA ASN A 341 -20.42 -7.25 -9.45
C ASN A 341 -20.86 -6.72 -8.09
N PRO A 342 -20.07 -5.89 -7.40
CA PRO A 342 -20.69 -4.91 -6.53
C PRO A 342 -21.77 -4.26 -7.40
N GLN A 343 -23.01 -4.58 -7.09
CA GLN A 343 -24.17 -4.04 -7.75
C GLN A 343 -24.10 -2.52 -7.61
N VAL A 344 -24.31 -1.86 -8.75
CA VAL A 344 -24.65 -0.45 -8.91
C VAL A 344 -23.53 0.50 -8.49
N GLU A 345 -22.85 1.07 -9.49
CA GLU A 345 -22.36 2.44 -9.37
C GLU A 345 -23.57 3.30 -8.98
N GLU A 346 -23.71 3.56 -7.68
CA GLU A 346 -24.46 4.69 -7.21
C GLU A 346 -23.80 5.92 -7.85
N ASN A 347 -24.40 6.39 -8.94
CA ASN A 347 -24.26 7.76 -9.46
C ASN A 347 -24.82 8.73 -8.41
N LEU A 348 -24.24 8.70 -7.21
CA LEU A 348 -24.45 9.70 -6.20
C LEU A 348 -23.46 10.82 -6.51
N SER A 349 -24.04 11.92 -7.01
CA SER A 349 -23.48 13.27 -7.13
C SER A 349 -23.15 13.86 -5.74
N THR A 350 -22.35 13.11 -4.99
CA THR A 350 -21.87 13.42 -3.64
C THR A 350 -20.37 13.50 -3.64
N ILE A 351 -19.83 14.33 -2.75
CA ILE A 351 -18.40 14.43 -2.52
C ILE A 351 -17.89 13.11 -1.92
N SER A 352 -18.68 12.47 -1.06
CA SER A 352 -18.34 11.17 -0.47
C SER A 352 -18.05 10.06 -1.48
N SER A 353 -18.70 10.05 -2.65
CA SER A 353 -18.44 9.04 -3.68
C SER A 353 -17.05 9.21 -4.31
N LEU A 354 -16.52 10.44 -4.38
CA LEU A 354 -15.19 10.73 -4.93
C LEU A 354 -14.08 10.02 -4.15
N TYR A 355 -14.20 9.92 -2.82
CA TYR A 355 -13.23 9.23 -1.95
C TYR A 355 -13.20 7.71 -2.12
N LYS A 356 -14.12 7.13 -2.91
CA LYS A 356 -14.15 5.70 -3.23
C LYS A 356 -13.51 5.38 -4.60
N LYS A 357 -13.16 6.40 -5.39
CA LYS A 357 -12.66 6.26 -6.76
C LYS A 357 -11.21 6.70 -6.83
N GLU A 358 -10.33 5.93 -7.48
CA GLU A 358 -8.94 6.37 -7.73
C GLU A 358 -8.89 7.48 -8.78
N LYS A 359 -9.70 7.37 -9.83
CA LYS A 359 -9.86 8.36 -10.89
C LYS A 359 -11.32 8.43 -11.38
N LEU A 360 -11.62 9.46 -12.16
CA LEU A 360 -12.90 9.59 -12.86
C LEU A 360 -12.75 9.08 -14.30
N ILE A 361 -13.68 8.22 -14.72
CA ILE A 361 -13.83 7.79 -16.12
C ILE A 361 -14.71 8.79 -16.85
N GLU A 362 -15.79 9.20 -16.18
CA GLU A 362 -16.73 10.22 -16.63
C GLU A 362 -16.80 11.36 -15.61
N PRO A 363 -17.05 12.60 -16.05
CA PRO A 363 -17.23 13.71 -15.13
C PRO A 363 -18.38 13.50 -14.15
N ILE A 364 -18.21 13.99 -12.92
CA ILE A 364 -19.25 13.94 -11.88
C ILE A 364 -19.79 15.36 -11.64
N PHE A 365 -21.11 15.50 -11.72
CA PHE A 365 -21.77 16.77 -11.41
C PHE A 365 -22.08 16.86 -9.92
N LEU A 366 -21.53 17.86 -9.25
CA LEU A 366 -21.83 18.20 -7.86
C LEU A 366 -22.69 19.46 -7.84
N ASN A 367 -23.88 19.36 -7.25
CA ASN A 367 -24.78 20.50 -7.11
C ASN A 367 -24.73 21.08 -5.70
N ASP A 368 -24.92 22.40 -5.60
CA ASP A 368 -25.01 23.17 -4.36
C ASP A 368 -23.81 23.02 -3.42
N VAL A 369 -22.60 22.85 -3.98
CA VAL A 369 -21.36 22.81 -3.19
C VAL A 369 -20.96 24.22 -2.76
N ILE A 370 -20.61 24.38 -1.49
CA ILE A 370 -20.29 25.67 -0.89
C ILE A 370 -18.78 25.77 -0.71
N VAL A 371 -18.18 26.88 -1.14
CA VAL A 371 -16.77 27.19 -0.86
C VAL A 371 -16.67 27.62 0.60
N ILE A 372 -16.15 26.73 1.45
CA ILE A 372 -16.05 26.97 2.90
C ILE A 372 -14.69 27.50 3.31
N TYR A 373 -13.66 27.30 2.48
CA TYR A 373 -12.33 27.85 2.67
C TYR A 373 -11.75 28.25 1.31
N LYS A 374 -11.00 29.34 1.25
CA LYS A 374 -10.34 29.79 0.01
C LYS A 374 -9.07 30.57 0.33
N ASP A 375 -8.03 30.33 -0.46
CA ASP A 375 -6.94 31.28 -0.70
C ASP A 375 -6.73 31.48 -2.23
N ASP A 376 -5.62 32.09 -2.64
CA ASP A 376 -5.37 32.38 -4.07
C ASP A 376 -5.17 31.13 -4.95
N GLU A 377 -4.66 30.02 -4.39
CA GLU A 377 -4.30 28.82 -5.15
C GLU A 377 -5.21 27.62 -4.87
N LYS A 378 -5.94 27.62 -3.76
CA LYS A 378 -6.76 26.49 -3.33
C LYS A 378 -8.10 26.90 -2.71
N ALA A 379 -9.01 25.94 -2.68
CA ALA A 379 -10.29 26.05 -2.02
C ALA A 379 -10.64 24.73 -1.33
N ILE A 380 -11.51 24.81 -0.34
CA ILE A 380 -12.21 23.63 0.20
C ILE A 380 -13.68 23.86 -0.05
N ILE A 381 -14.28 22.92 -0.77
CA ILE A 381 -15.72 22.91 -1.04
C ILE A 381 -16.37 21.83 -0.17
N LYS A 382 -17.60 22.09 0.27
CA LYS A 382 -18.38 21.15 1.07
C LYS A 382 -19.84 21.20 0.65
N LYS A 383 -20.50 20.05 0.70
CA LYS A 383 -21.94 19.93 0.53
C LYS A 383 -22.58 19.65 1.88
N GLU A 384 -23.71 20.28 2.15
CA GLU A 384 -24.46 20.06 3.39
C GLU A 384 -24.90 18.59 3.50
N ASN A 385 -24.83 18.01 4.70
CA ASN A 385 -25.09 16.58 4.97
C ASN A 385 -24.21 15.59 4.17
N ASP A 386 -23.08 16.06 3.69
CA ASP A 386 -22.03 15.28 3.03
C ASP A 386 -20.68 15.68 3.65
N ARG A 387 -19.59 15.57 2.90
CA ARG A 387 -18.24 15.92 3.35
C ARG A 387 -17.58 17.01 2.51
N ALA A 388 -16.46 17.51 3.01
CA ALA A 388 -15.59 18.43 2.29
C ALA A 388 -14.63 17.72 1.32
N ILE A 389 -14.13 18.46 0.33
CA ILE A 389 -13.01 18.06 -0.53
C ILE A 389 -12.14 19.27 -0.87
N TYR A 390 -10.83 19.02 -0.97
CA TYR A 390 -9.85 20.01 -1.36
C TYR A 390 -9.82 20.19 -2.88
N VAL A 391 -9.72 21.44 -3.33
CA VAL A 391 -9.62 21.81 -4.74
C VAL A 391 -8.30 22.52 -4.92
N TYR A 392 -7.44 21.95 -5.77
CA TYR A 392 -6.13 22.49 -6.07
C TYR A 392 -6.10 23.12 -7.46
N GLN A 393 -5.64 24.36 -7.55
CA GLN A 393 -5.59 25.15 -8.80
C GLN A 393 -6.98 25.47 -9.39
N ASN A 394 -7.02 26.40 -10.35
CA ASN A 394 -8.24 26.85 -11.03
C ASN A 394 -9.37 27.39 -10.11
N VAL A 395 -9.03 27.84 -8.90
CA VAL A 395 -10.01 28.35 -7.92
C VAL A 395 -10.26 29.86 -8.00
N LYS A 396 -9.69 30.56 -8.99
CA LYS A 396 -9.76 32.03 -9.08
C LYS A 396 -11.21 32.54 -9.20
N ASP A 397 -12.05 31.79 -9.91
CA ASP A 397 -13.44 32.15 -10.17
C ASP A 397 -14.40 31.71 -9.05
N LEU A 398 -13.91 30.97 -8.05
CA LEU A 398 -14.69 30.60 -6.87
C LEU A 398 -14.66 31.73 -5.84
N LYS A 399 -15.79 32.02 -5.20
CA LYS A 399 -15.89 33.01 -4.12
C LYS A 399 -16.15 32.31 -2.79
N LEU A 400 -15.44 32.72 -1.74
CA LEU A 400 -15.66 32.21 -0.39
C LEU A 400 -17.10 32.48 0.06
N GLY A 401 -17.77 31.47 0.60
CA GLY A 401 -19.16 31.56 1.04
C GLY A 401 -20.19 31.45 -0.08
N TYR A 402 -19.80 31.27 -1.35
CA TYR A 402 -20.74 31.07 -2.45
C TYR A 402 -20.98 29.58 -2.72
N SER A 403 -22.21 29.27 -3.14
CA SER A 403 -22.63 27.94 -3.59
C SER A 403 -22.53 27.85 -5.12
N TYR A 404 -22.13 26.67 -5.62
CA TYR A 404 -21.92 26.40 -7.04
C TYR A 404 -22.48 25.02 -7.43
N ASN A 405 -22.80 24.88 -8.71
CA ASN A 405 -22.84 23.58 -9.37
C ASN A 405 -21.53 23.43 -10.15
N LEU A 406 -20.83 22.32 -9.92
CA LEU A 406 -19.54 22.02 -10.51
C LEU A 406 -19.61 20.71 -11.28
N GLN A 407 -18.98 20.66 -12.44
CA GLN A 407 -18.64 19.41 -13.11
C GLN A 407 -17.19 19.08 -12.76
N ILE A 408 -16.97 17.98 -12.04
CA ILE A 408 -15.65 17.50 -11.65
C ILE A 408 -15.14 16.58 -12.75
N ASN A 409 -14.04 16.96 -13.39
CA ASN A 409 -13.45 16.21 -14.50
C ASN A 409 -12.32 15.30 -14.03
N GLN A 410 -11.56 15.72 -13.01
CA GLN A 410 -10.41 14.96 -12.53
C GLN A 410 -10.27 15.05 -11.00
N ILE A 411 -10.03 13.89 -10.40
CA ILE A 411 -9.63 13.74 -8.99
C ILE A 411 -8.24 13.11 -8.89
N TYR A 412 -7.59 13.29 -7.74
CA TYR A 412 -6.25 12.80 -7.48
C TYR A 412 -6.05 12.54 -5.98
N ASP A 413 -5.13 11.64 -5.61
CA ASP A 413 -4.76 11.33 -4.22
C ASP A 413 -3.30 11.76 -3.98
N PHE A 414 -3.07 13.03 -3.65
CA PHE A 414 -1.71 13.57 -3.49
C PHE A 414 -1.14 13.22 -2.11
N PHE A 415 -0.21 12.26 -2.05
CA PHE A 415 0.36 11.74 -0.78
C PHE A 415 -0.69 11.24 0.23
N GLY A 416 -1.87 10.86 -0.28
CA GLY A 416 -3.02 10.41 0.49
C GLY A 416 -4.14 11.43 0.65
N LEU A 417 -3.89 12.72 0.40
CA LEU A 417 -4.93 13.75 0.45
C LEU A 417 -5.77 13.69 -0.84
N LYS A 418 -7.08 13.46 -0.71
CA LYS A 418 -7.99 13.51 -1.85
C LYS A 418 -8.17 14.93 -2.34
N GLU A 419 -8.02 15.16 -3.64
CA GLU A 419 -8.20 16.47 -4.23
C GLU A 419 -8.93 16.44 -5.58
N VAL A 420 -9.65 17.51 -5.87
CA VAL A 420 -10.12 17.86 -7.21
C VAL A 420 -9.00 18.61 -7.92
N LYS A 421 -8.62 18.12 -9.09
CA LYS A 421 -7.54 18.69 -9.90
C LYS A 421 -8.07 19.46 -11.12
N ASP A 422 -9.20 19.03 -11.68
CA ASP A 422 -9.86 19.72 -12.78
C ASP A 422 -11.38 19.73 -12.60
N PHE A 423 -11.98 20.89 -12.83
CA PHE A 423 -13.42 21.10 -12.72
C PHE A 423 -13.87 22.27 -13.59
N PHE A 424 -15.17 22.29 -13.88
CA PHE A 424 -15.85 23.39 -14.56
C PHE A 424 -16.99 23.92 -13.69
N ILE A 425 -17.12 25.25 -13.62
CA ILE A 425 -18.25 25.90 -12.95
C ILE A 425 -19.43 25.90 -13.93
N SER A 426 -20.39 25.02 -13.71
CA SER A 426 -21.61 25.01 -14.53
C SER A 426 -22.58 26.12 -14.12
N LYS A 427 -22.60 26.49 -12.84
CA LYS A 427 -23.46 27.56 -12.32
C LYS A 427 -22.94 28.14 -11.00
N GLU A 428 -22.91 29.47 -10.88
CA GLU A 428 -22.88 30.16 -9.59
C GLU A 428 -24.32 30.29 -9.06
N ASN A 429 -24.57 29.82 -7.84
CA ASN A 429 -25.90 29.82 -7.24
C ASN A 429 -26.12 31.07 -6.40
N LYS A 430 -25.83 31.01 -5.09
CA LYS A 430 -26.11 32.08 -4.13
C LYS A 430 -25.00 32.23 -3.10
N GLU A 431 -24.93 33.40 -2.47
CA GLU A 431 -24.12 33.65 -1.29
C GLU A 431 -24.75 32.99 -0.04
N ILE A 432 -23.92 32.33 0.76
CA ILE A 432 -24.25 31.70 2.04
C ILE A 432 -23.47 32.43 3.14
N LYS A 433 -24.11 33.39 3.81
CA LYS A 433 -23.42 34.25 4.81
C LYS A 433 -22.88 33.46 6.01
N ASN A 434 -23.54 32.39 6.39
CA ASN A 434 -23.21 31.55 7.54
C ASN A 434 -22.49 30.26 7.15
N TYR A 435 -21.72 30.26 6.05
CA TYR A 435 -20.98 29.07 5.59
C TYR A 435 -20.05 28.44 6.64
N LYS A 436 -19.60 29.22 7.65
CA LYS A 436 -18.77 28.72 8.76
C LYS A 436 -19.50 27.74 9.67
N ASP A 437 -20.83 27.69 9.63
CA ASP A 437 -21.63 26.68 10.36
C ASP A 437 -21.35 25.26 9.83
N LEU A 438 -20.72 25.15 8.65
CA LEU A 438 -20.29 23.88 8.06
C LEU A 438 -18.92 23.41 8.59
N TYR A 439 -18.20 24.23 9.37
CA TYR A 439 -16.96 23.81 10.02
C TYR A 439 -17.26 22.81 11.13
N LEU A 440 -16.35 21.87 11.34
CA LEU A 440 -16.47 20.90 12.42
C LEU A 440 -15.80 21.43 13.69
N ASP A 441 -16.52 21.35 14.82
CA ASP A 441 -15.92 21.60 16.12
C ASP A 441 -15.03 20.43 16.52
N ALA A 442 -13.71 20.66 16.60
CA ALA A 442 -12.72 19.64 16.92
C ALA A 442 -12.90 19.02 18.31
N SER A 443 -13.61 19.68 19.22
CA SER A 443 -13.92 19.12 20.55
C SER A 443 -14.97 18.01 20.50
N ASN A 444 -15.77 17.96 19.42
CA ASN A 444 -16.89 17.03 19.25
C ASN A 444 -16.56 15.86 18.30
N ILE A 445 -15.37 15.84 17.70
CA ILE A 445 -14.96 14.82 16.73
C ILE A 445 -13.62 14.20 17.09
N ASP A 446 -13.39 12.98 16.61
CA ASP A 446 -12.05 12.39 16.59
C ASP A 446 -11.27 12.91 15.38
N ILE A 447 -10.41 13.91 15.60
CA ILE A 447 -9.59 14.52 14.55
C ILE A 447 -8.56 13.55 13.90
N PHE A 448 -8.41 12.35 14.45
CA PHE A 448 -7.55 11.30 13.88
C PHE A 448 -8.29 10.36 12.93
N ASP A 449 -9.62 10.48 12.83
CA ASP A 449 -10.45 9.68 11.92
C ASP A 449 -10.38 10.23 10.48
N PHE A 450 -9.92 9.40 9.54
CA PHE A 450 -9.78 9.75 8.13
C PHE A 450 -11.10 10.10 7.42
N LYS A 451 -12.26 9.77 8.02
CA LYS A 451 -13.54 10.23 7.46
C LYS A 451 -13.67 11.76 7.43
N TYR A 452 -12.92 12.46 8.29
CA TYR A 452 -12.89 13.93 8.34
C TYR A 452 -11.76 14.54 7.51
N GLU A 453 -11.12 13.76 6.63
CA GLU A 453 -10.16 14.33 5.67
C GLU A 453 -10.83 15.41 4.80
N ASN A 454 -10.10 16.50 4.60
CA ASN A 454 -10.46 17.77 3.98
C ASN A 454 -11.48 18.64 4.72
N GLU A 455 -11.99 18.20 5.87
CA GLU A 455 -12.86 19.04 6.68
C GLU A 455 -12.11 20.23 7.26
N VAL A 456 -12.80 21.36 7.41
CA VAL A 456 -12.28 22.52 8.12
C VAL A 456 -12.74 22.45 9.57
N ILE A 457 -11.78 22.53 10.49
CA ILE A 457 -12.02 22.45 11.93
C ILE A 457 -11.82 23.77 12.66
N THR A 458 -12.52 23.90 13.78
CA THR A 458 -12.40 25.01 14.74
C THR A 458 -12.26 24.46 16.17
N ASN A 459 -12.00 25.35 17.14
CA ASN A 459 -12.04 25.08 18.58
C ASN A 459 -11.08 23.99 19.10
N LEU A 460 -9.94 23.80 18.42
CA LEU A 460 -8.86 22.95 18.93
C LEU A 460 -7.77 23.81 19.58
N THR A 461 -7.47 23.59 20.85
CA THR A 461 -6.38 24.26 21.57
C THR A 461 -5.28 23.26 21.93
N GLY A 462 -4.03 23.70 21.85
CA GLY A 462 -2.88 22.88 22.25
C GLY A 462 -1.59 23.67 22.32
N ILE A 463 -0.52 23.01 22.76
CA ILE A 463 0.83 23.58 22.83
C ILE A 463 1.65 23.05 21.66
N VAL A 464 2.32 23.94 20.92
CA VAL A 464 3.17 23.57 19.80
C VAL A 464 4.52 23.08 20.30
N LYS A 465 4.93 21.87 19.90
CA LYS A 465 6.29 21.34 20.15
C LYS A 465 6.78 20.58 18.94
N ASN A 466 7.95 20.93 18.40
CA ASN A 466 8.59 20.26 17.26
C ASN A 466 7.66 20.09 16.04
N GLY A 467 6.90 21.14 15.70
CA GLY A 467 5.96 21.12 14.57
C GLY A 467 4.72 20.24 14.79
N LYS A 468 4.39 19.92 16.05
CA LYS A 468 3.18 19.18 16.44
C LYS A 468 2.37 20.00 17.42
N LEU A 469 1.05 19.91 17.33
CA LEU A 469 0.12 20.45 18.30
C LEU A 469 -0.20 19.38 19.34
N TYR A 470 0.30 19.56 20.56
CA TYR A 470 -0.01 18.70 21.70
C TYR A 470 -1.32 19.16 22.34
N ILE A 471 -2.35 18.32 22.21
CA ILE A 471 -3.68 18.53 22.80
C ILE A 471 -3.65 18.15 24.28
N ASN A 472 -2.86 17.12 24.60
CA ASN A 472 -2.46 16.74 25.95
C ASN A 472 -1.10 16.01 25.88
N GLU A 473 -0.63 15.47 27.01
CA GLU A 473 0.69 14.82 27.10
C GLU A 473 0.86 13.64 26.13
N ASN A 474 -0.22 12.90 25.85
CA ASN A 474 -0.19 11.66 25.07
C ASN A 474 -0.80 11.80 23.67
N LYS A 475 -1.49 12.90 23.38
CA LYS A 475 -2.16 13.14 22.09
C LYS A 475 -1.61 14.38 21.41
N PHE A 476 -1.04 14.18 20.24
CA PHE A 476 -0.57 15.24 19.37
C PHE A 476 -0.98 15.00 17.93
N ILE A 477 -1.11 16.07 17.16
CA ILE A 477 -1.32 16.03 15.71
C ILE A 477 -0.27 16.92 15.03
N LYS A 478 0.26 16.48 13.89
CA LYS A 478 1.29 17.23 13.18
C LYS A 478 0.70 18.51 12.58
N LEU A 479 1.46 19.60 12.64
CA LEU A 479 1.17 20.82 11.92
C LEU A 479 1.95 20.84 10.59
N PHE A 480 1.28 21.22 9.52
CA PHE A 480 1.88 21.38 8.20
C PHE A 480 1.47 22.70 7.58
N ALA A 481 2.41 23.37 6.91
CA ALA A 481 2.14 24.51 6.05
C ALA A 481 3.13 24.46 4.87
N LYS A 482 2.67 24.86 3.68
CA LYS A 482 3.53 24.95 2.48
C LYS A 482 4.62 26.00 2.70
N ASP A 483 4.24 27.18 3.19
CA ASP A 483 5.17 28.17 3.71
C ASP A 483 5.38 27.96 5.21
N LYS A 484 6.62 27.72 5.62
CA LYS A 484 6.98 27.48 7.02
C LYS A 484 6.79 28.72 7.90
N ASN A 485 6.72 29.92 7.33
CA ASN A 485 6.48 31.16 8.07
C ASN A 485 5.07 31.23 8.67
N ILE A 486 4.13 30.42 8.17
CA ILE A 486 2.77 30.30 8.71
C ILE A 486 2.76 29.47 10.00
N LEU A 487 3.76 28.63 10.24
CA LEU A 487 3.74 27.74 11.40
C LEU A 487 3.94 28.54 12.70
N PRO A 488 3.15 28.25 13.75
CA PRO A 488 3.38 28.81 15.07
C PRO A 488 4.74 28.40 15.64
N LYS A 489 5.26 29.23 16.56
CA LYS A 489 6.57 28.98 17.18
C LYS A 489 6.48 27.88 18.23
N ASP A 490 7.63 27.28 18.49
CA ASP A 490 7.77 26.26 19.52
C ASP A 490 7.40 26.82 20.90
N ASN A 491 6.68 26.01 21.68
CA ASN A 491 6.11 26.32 23.00
C ASN A 491 4.97 27.34 23.04
N GLU A 492 4.49 27.83 21.89
CA GLU A 492 3.27 28.64 21.87
C GLU A 492 2.03 27.79 22.14
N LYS A 493 1.14 28.28 22.99
CA LYS A 493 -0.22 27.77 23.10
C LYS A 493 -1.06 28.42 22.02
N ILE A 494 -1.69 27.62 21.17
CA ILE A 494 -2.52 28.13 20.08
C ILE A 494 -3.93 27.58 20.14
N ARG A 495 -4.88 28.31 19.56
CA ARG A 495 -6.23 27.85 19.23
C ARG A 495 -6.45 27.90 17.73
N ILE A 496 -6.82 26.77 17.14
CA ILE A 496 -7.24 26.63 15.75
C ILE A 496 -8.60 27.31 15.57
N LEU A 497 -8.70 28.13 14.52
CA LEU A 497 -9.91 28.88 14.17
C LEU A 497 -10.57 28.33 12.91
N ASN A 498 -9.78 27.91 11.92
CA ASN A 498 -10.25 27.48 10.61
C ASN A 498 -9.12 26.77 9.84
N ALA A 499 -8.74 25.58 10.29
CA ALA A 499 -7.67 24.80 9.65
C ALA A 499 -8.22 23.54 8.97
N GLN A 500 -7.57 23.10 7.90
CA GLN A 500 -7.92 21.87 7.19
C GLN A 500 -7.37 20.66 7.96
N LEU A 501 -8.20 19.63 8.16
CA LEU A 501 -7.72 18.28 8.44
C LEU A 501 -7.29 17.63 7.13
N GLY A 502 -6.03 17.24 7.01
CA GLY A 502 -5.50 16.56 5.83
C GLY A 502 -4.81 15.27 6.20
N SER A 503 -4.75 14.33 5.27
CA SER A 503 -3.94 13.13 5.42
C SER A 503 -2.58 13.27 4.72
N TYR A 504 -1.57 12.60 5.27
CA TYR A 504 -0.26 12.50 4.66
C TYR A 504 0.39 11.18 5.04
N LYS A 505 0.62 10.31 4.04
CA LYS A 505 1.27 9.00 4.21
C LYS A 505 0.70 8.18 5.38
N GLY A 506 -0.63 8.05 5.41
CA GLY A 506 -1.33 7.27 6.42
C GLY A 506 -1.43 7.90 7.80
N ASN A 507 -1.26 9.22 7.92
CA ASN A 507 -1.46 9.96 9.18
C ASN A 507 -2.33 11.20 8.94
N MET A 508 -3.20 11.52 9.90
CA MET A 508 -3.89 12.81 9.94
C MET A 508 -2.95 13.92 10.43
N GLN A 509 -3.09 15.11 9.84
CA GLN A 509 -2.37 16.32 10.19
C GLN A 509 -3.29 17.54 10.04
N ILE A 510 -2.93 18.62 10.72
CA ILE A 510 -3.58 19.92 10.53
C ILE A 510 -2.76 20.69 9.50
N ILE A 511 -3.42 21.13 8.45
CA ILE A 511 -2.84 21.97 7.41
C ILE A 511 -3.26 23.42 7.68
N LEU A 512 -2.25 24.25 7.95
CA LEU A 512 -2.38 25.69 8.04
C LEU A 512 -2.00 26.30 6.69
N HIS A 513 -2.91 27.09 6.17
CA HIS A 513 -2.79 27.71 4.86
C HIS A 513 -2.44 29.19 4.96
N GLN A 514 -2.75 29.83 6.09
CA GLN A 514 -2.44 31.24 6.39
C GLN A 514 -2.36 31.48 7.89
N LEU A 515 -1.74 32.61 8.30
CA LEU A 515 -1.55 32.95 9.71
C LEU A 515 -2.86 33.12 10.49
N SER A 516 -3.96 33.52 9.82
CA SER A 516 -5.27 33.69 10.47
C SER A 516 -5.97 32.38 10.81
N ASP A 517 -5.45 31.23 10.39
CA ASP A 517 -6.06 29.92 10.69
C ASP A 517 -5.95 29.52 12.18
N TYR A 518 -5.10 30.22 12.94
CA TYR A 518 -4.96 30.05 14.38
C TYR A 518 -4.76 31.40 15.08
N LYS A 519 -4.92 31.38 16.41
CA LYS A 519 -4.49 32.48 17.30
C LYS A 519 -3.53 31.95 18.36
N VAL A 520 -2.54 32.74 18.73
CA VAL A 520 -1.72 32.47 19.92
C VAL A 520 -2.51 32.90 21.15
N GLU A 521 -2.66 32.01 22.13
CA GLU A 521 -3.24 32.33 23.43
C GLU A 521 -2.16 32.93 24.32
N LYS A 522 -2.48 34.06 24.96
CA LYS A 522 -1.59 34.73 25.92
C LYS A 522 -1.62 34.04 27.27
#